data_AF-L8G1G7-F1
#
_entry.id   AF-L8G1G7-F1
#
_cell.length_a   1.000
_cell.length_b   1.000
_cell.length_c   1.000
_cell.angle_alpha   90.00
_cell.angle_beta   90.00
_cell.angle_gamma   90.00
#
_symmetry.space_group_name_H-M   'P 1'
#
loop_
_entity.id
_entity.type
_entity.pdbx_description
1 polymer ?
#
loop_
_entity_poly.entity_id
_entity_poly.type
_entity_poly.pdbx_seq_one_letter_code
_entity_poly.pdbx_strand_id
1 'polypeptide(L)'
;MTHDYPGINVDLRHYHTGLAAKSYPIGAHGNCAGAESEHLPVREVFMMVLMDRLSDKPNWDKKVFDEEIVVKSRTGALEQPEDKLYAQLVESKSGGVKCIKKLRAKAANFQRTGLIPTLDSVGNTIVKSDTVVTSELQKELRDAFDQLRADQASDVDWHPGSDEKVYPLLLVLICK
;
A
#
# COMPACT_ATOMS: atom_id res chain seq x y z
N MET A 1 -1.84 14.27 5.41
CA MET A 1 -1.36 15.14 4.31
C MET A 1 -1.90 14.56 3.01
N THR A 2 -2.61 15.35 2.22
CA THR A 2 -3.07 14.96 0.89
C THR A 2 -1.82 14.83 0.01
N HIS A 3 -1.53 13.63 -0.50
CA HIS A 3 -0.37 13.44 -1.38
C HIS A 3 -0.63 14.19 -2.69
N ASP A 4 0.30 15.06 -3.09
CA ASP A 4 0.22 15.80 -4.34
C ASP A 4 0.82 14.92 -5.45
N TYR A 5 -0.05 14.44 -6.34
CA TYR A 5 0.35 13.56 -7.43
C TYR A 5 0.67 14.39 -8.67
N PRO A 6 1.86 14.25 -9.28
CA PRO A 6 2.21 15.02 -10.47
C PRO A 6 1.20 14.80 -11.58
N GLY A 7 0.74 15.89 -12.19
CA GLY A 7 -0.20 15.82 -13.30
C GLY A 7 -1.66 15.56 -12.90
N ILE A 8 -1.98 15.40 -11.61
CA ILE A 8 -3.36 15.22 -11.14
C ILE A 8 -3.98 16.57 -10.78
N ASN A 9 -5.19 16.85 -11.29
CA ASN A 9 -5.93 18.09 -11.06
C ASN A 9 -5.21 19.38 -11.50
N VAL A 10 -4.17 19.28 -12.33
CA VAL A 10 -3.45 20.41 -12.93
C VAL A 10 -3.85 20.60 -14.40
N ASP A 11 -3.70 21.81 -14.92
CA ASP A 11 -3.93 22.13 -16.35
C ASP A 11 -3.01 21.27 -17.24
N LEU A 12 -3.49 20.90 -18.44
CA LEU A 12 -2.69 20.23 -19.47
C LEU A 12 -1.39 20.99 -19.81
N ARG A 13 -1.34 22.30 -19.57
CA ARG A 13 -0.17 23.16 -19.80
C ARG A 13 0.58 23.52 -18.51
N HIS A 14 0.31 22.83 -17.41
CA HIS A 14 1.02 23.05 -16.15
C HIS A 14 2.47 22.54 -16.26
N TYR A 15 3.43 23.42 -15.99
CA TYR A 15 4.83 23.07 -15.86
C TYR A 15 5.23 23.21 -14.39
N HIS A 16 5.78 22.15 -13.80
CA HIS A 16 6.39 22.24 -12.48
C HIS A 16 7.59 23.20 -12.54
N THR A 17 7.72 24.09 -11.55
CA THR A 17 8.85 25.01 -11.40
C THR A 17 9.78 24.53 -10.28
N GLY A 18 11.08 24.87 -10.36
CA GLY A 18 12.06 24.52 -9.33
C GLY A 18 12.62 23.09 -9.41
N LEU A 19 13.10 22.53 -8.29
CA LEU A 19 13.72 21.19 -8.22
C LEU A 19 12.75 20.07 -8.65
N ALA A 20 11.44 20.24 -8.44
CA ALA A 20 10.40 19.32 -8.89
C ALA A 20 10.28 19.23 -10.42
N ALA A 21 10.76 20.24 -11.17
CA ALA A 21 10.82 20.20 -12.62
C ALA A 21 11.89 19.23 -13.17
N LYS A 22 12.85 18.83 -12.32
CA LYS A 22 14.02 18.03 -12.72
C LYS A 22 13.89 16.55 -12.39
N SER A 23 12.85 16.15 -11.65
CA SER A 23 12.66 14.76 -11.24
C SER A 23 11.19 14.46 -11.00
N TYR A 24 10.68 13.40 -11.61
CA TYR A 24 9.42 12.80 -11.17
C TYR A 24 9.59 12.26 -9.75
N PRO A 25 8.56 12.33 -8.87
CA PRO A 25 8.64 11.69 -7.57
C PRO A 25 8.87 10.20 -7.76
N ILE A 26 9.96 9.73 -7.17
CA ILE A 26 10.37 8.34 -7.18
C ILE A 26 9.84 7.73 -5.88
N GLY A 27 9.12 6.61 -5.96
CA GLY A 27 8.66 5.87 -4.78
C GLY A 27 9.78 5.13 -4.04
N ALA A 28 11.03 5.28 -4.47
CA ALA A 28 12.20 4.67 -3.87
C ALA A 28 12.92 5.70 -2.99
N HIS A 29 13.40 5.24 -1.83
CA HIS A 29 14.19 6.08 -0.93
C HIS A 29 15.50 6.52 -1.61
N GLY A 30 16.00 7.72 -1.30
CA GLY A 30 17.20 8.28 -1.93
C GLY A 30 18.48 7.44 -1.76
N ASN A 31 18.51 6.55 -0.77
CA ASN A 31 19.61 5.61 -0.55
C ASN A 31 19.51 4.31 -1.38
N CYS A 32 18.44 4.12 -2.15
CA CYS A 32 18.25 2.99 -3.04
C CYS A 32 18.87 3.26 -4.43
N ALA A 33 20.13 3.71 -4.46
CA ALA A 33 20.84 4.00 -5.70
C ALA A 33 20.98 2.71 -6.55
N GLY A 34 20.57 2.77 -7.82
CA GLY A 34 20.58 1.62 -8.73
C GLY A 34 19.31 0.78 -8.72
N ALA A 35 18.25 1.18 -7.99
CA ALA A 35 16.94 0.56 -8.12
C ALA A 35 16.36 0.87 -9.52
N GLU A 36 16.21 -0.18 -10.33
CA GLU A 36 15.54 -0.11 -11.63
C GLU A 36 14.07 -0.50 -11.45
N SER A 37 13.15 0.35 -11.90
CA SER A 37 11.75 -0.01 -12.03
C SER A 37 11.16 0.63 -13.28
N GLU A 38 10.25 -0.09 -13.93
CA GLU A 38 9.48 0.48 -15.02
C GLU A 38 8.54 1.56 -14.48
N HIS A 39 8.33 2.62 -15.27
CA HIS A 39 7.40 3.68 -14.89
C HIS A 39 5.98 3.13 -14.78
N LEU A 40 5.42 3.19 -13.57
CA LEU A 40 4.01 2.89 -13.35
C LEU A 40 3.15 4.11 -13.70
N PRO A 41 2.15 3.97 -14.58
CA PRO A 41 1.21 5.04 -14.79
C PRO A 41 0.44 5.30 -13.50
N VAL A 42 0.18 6.57 -13.19
CA VAL A 42 -0.53 7.00 -11.98
C VAL A 42 -1.81 6.17 -11.77
N ARG A 43 -2.58 5.95 -12.84
CA ARG A 43 -3.76 5.07 -12.86
C ARG A 43 -3.51 3.69 -12.24
N GLU A 44 -2.42 3.02 -12.58
CA GLU A 44 -2.10 1.68 -12.06
C GLU A 44 -1.73 1.72 -10.59
N VAL A 45 -0.98 2.72 -10.14
CA VAL A 45 -0.65 2.94 -8.72
C VAL A 45 -1.93 3.01 -7.89
N PHE A 46 -2.90 3.82 -8.33
CA PHE A 46 -4.17 3.92 -7.62
C PHE A 46 -5.05 2.67 -7.72
N MET A 47 -5.02 1.95 -8.84
CA MET A 47 -5.66 0.63 -8.92
C MET A 47 -5.06 -0.36 -7.91
N MET A 48 -3.72 -0.33 -7.74
CA MET A 48 -3.02 -1.16 -6.76
C MET A 48 -3.41 -0.77 -5.33
N VAL A 49 -3.41 0.53 -4.99
CA VAL A 49 -3.85 1.03 -3.67
C VAL A 49 -5.31 0.67 -3.39
N LEU A 50 -6.20 0.80 -4.39
CA LEU A 50 -7.59 0.39 -4.26
C LEU A 50 -7.71 -1.10 -3.94
N MET A 51 -7.04 -1.95 -4.71
CA MET A 51 -7.07 -3.40 -4.50
C MET A 51 -6.48 -3.77 -3.15
N ASP A 52 -5.41 -3.09 -2.73
CA ASP A 52 -4.77 -3.28 -1.42
C ASP A 52 -5.77 -3.02 -0.28
N ARG A 53 -6.41 -1.85 -0.28
CA ARG A 53 -7.45 -1.48 0.70
C ARG A 53 -8.67 -2.42 0.68
N LEU A 54 -9.10 -2.86 -0.50
CA LEU A 54 -10.21 -3.80 -0.63
C LEU A 54 -9.84 -5.18 -0.04
N SER A 55 -8.61 -5.62 -0.24
CA SER A 55 -8.10 -6.89 0.30
C SER A 55 -7.82 -6.87 1.81
N ASP A 56 -7.82 -5.70 2.47
CA ASP A 56 -7.69 -5.61 3.94
C ASP A 56 -9.00 -5.82 4.69
N LYS A 57 -10.13 -5.85 3.98
CA LYS A 57 -11.45 -6.05 4.59
C LYS A 57 -11.64 -7.52 4.99
N PRO A 58 -12.30 -7.80 6.11
CA PRO A 58 -12.56 -9.18 6.52
C PRO A 58 -13.43 -9.91 5.49
N ASN A 59 -13.06 -11.15 5.17
CA ASN A 59 -13.73 -12.01 4.19
C ASN A 59 -13.80 -11.39 2.77
N TRP A 60 -12.86 -10.54 2.39
CA TRP A 60 -12.83 -9.92 1.06
C TRP A 60 -12.79 -10.96 -0.07
N ASP A 61 -12.11 -12.08 0.16
CA ASP A 61 -11.89 -13.18 -0.78
C ASP A 61 -13.20 -13.87 -1.17
N LYS A 62 -14.20 -13.88 -0.28
CA LYS A 62 -15.55 -14.37 -0.56
C LYS A 62 -16.43 -13.27 -1.13
N LYS A 63 -16.33 -12.07 -0.56
CA LYS A 63 -17.16 -10.90 -0.92
C LYS A 63 -16.93 -10.40 -2.35
N VAL A 64 -15.76 -10.62 -2.93
CA VAL A 64 -15.45 -10.17 -4.31
C VAL A 64 -16.28 -10.91 -5.38
N PHE A 65 -16.88 -12.04 -5.03
CA PHE A 65 -17.78 -12.79 -5.91
C PHE A 65 -19.24 -12.38 -5.79
N ASP A 66 -19.60 -11.62 -4.76
CA ASP A 66 -20.94 -11.10 -4.54
C ASP A 66 -21.08 -9.73 -5.23
N GLU A 67 -21.90 -9.67 -6.29
CA GLU A 67 -22.05 -8.47 -7.10
C GLU A 67 -22.70 -7.31 -6.33
N GLU A 68 -23.58 -7.57 -5.34
CA GLU A 68 -24.18 -6.51 -4.52
C GLU A 68 -23.12 -5.87 -3.60
N ILE A 69 -22.25 -6.72 -3.02
CA ILE A 69 -21.15 -6.26 -2.17
C ILE A 69 -20.08 -5.52 -2.99
N VAL A 70 -19.83 -5.96 -4.23
CA VAL A 70 -18.95 -5.27 -5.17
C VAL A 70 -19.49 -3.88 -5.50
N VAL A 71 -20.79 -3.74 -5.79
CA VAL A 71 -21.43 -2.45 -6.04
C VAL A 71 -21.31 -1.53 -4.81
N LYS A 72 -21.58 -2.03 -3.61
CA LYS A 72 -21.43 -1.25 -2.37
C LYS A 72 -19.97 -0.85 -2.10
N SER A 73 -19.03 -1.75 -2.37
CA SER A 73 -17.60 -1.50 -2.21
C SER A 73 -17.08 -0.48 -3.22
N ARG A 74 -17.68 -0.46 -4.42
CA ARG A 74 -17.42 0.52 -5.46
C ARG A 74 -17.87 1.91 -5.02
N THR A 75 -19.04 2.04 -4.41
CA THR A 75 -19.51 3.31 -3.83
C THR A 75 -18.61 3.78 -2.70
N GLY A 76 -18.21 2.91 -1.77
CA GLY A 76 -17.28 3.29 -0.71
C GLY A 76 -15.87 3.64 -1.19
N ALA A 77 -15.44 3.16 -2.37
CA ALA A 77 -14.20 3.61 -2.99
C ALA A 77 -14.27 5.06 -3.51
N LEU A 78 -15.48 5.55 -3.85
CA LEU A 78 -15.70 6.93 -4.28
C LEU A 78 -15.57 7.93 -3.11
N GLU A 79 -15.74 7.47 -1.87
CA GLU A 79 -15.65 8.28 -0.65
C GLU A 79 -14.19 8.46 -0.18
N GLN A 80 -13.20 7.89 -0.89
CA GLN A 80 -11.79 8.01 -0.51
C GLN A 80 -11.26 9.43 -0.80
N PRO A 81 -10.38 9.97 0.07
CA PRO A 81 -9.95 11.37 0.05
C PRO A 81 -9.04 11.74 -1.14
N GLU A 82 -8.69 10.79 -1.99
CA GLU A 82 -7.88 11.03 -3.19
C GLU A 82 -8.80 11.56 -4.31
N ASP A 83 -9.17 12.83 -4.13
CA ASP A 83 -10.18 13.58 -4.86
C ASP A 83 -10.22 13.29 -6.36
N LYS A 84 -11.41 12.94 -6.86
CA LYS A 84 -11.80 12.71 -8.26
C LYS A 84 -11.13 11.52 -8.97
N LEU A 85 -9.98 11.05 -8.53
CA LEU A 85 -9.26 10.01 -9.27
C LEU A 85 -9.85 8.62 -9.05
N TYR A 86 -10.28 8.29 -7.82
CA TYR A 86 -11.04 7.07 -7.59
C TYR A 86 -12.35 7.08 -8.35
N ALA A 87 -13.05 8.23 -8.41
CA ALA A 87 -14.24 8.37 -9.24
C ALA A 87 -13.93 8.05 -10.71
N GLN A 88 -12.86 8.61 -11.27
CA GLN A 88 -12.44 8.32 -12.65
C GLN A 88 -12.07 6.85 -12.87
N LEU A 89 -11.38 6.21 -11.93
CA LEU A 89 -10.99 4.79 -12.01
C LEU A 89 -12.21 3.88 -11.95
N VAL A 90 -13.09 4.20 -11.02
CA VAL A 90 -14.30 3.45 -10.71
C VAL A 90 -15.29 3.60 -11.86
N GLU A 91 -15.54 4.80 -12.35
CA GLU A 91 -16.49 5.13 -13.44
C GLU A 91 -15.97 4.74 -14.83
N SER A 92 -14.64 4.68 -15.01
CA SER A 92 -14.06 4.20 -16.26
C SER A 92 -14.54 2.79 -16.56
N LYS A 93 -15.19 2.60 -17.73
CA LYS A 93 -15.67 1.31 -18.24
C LYS A 93 -14.62 0.20 -18.19
N SER A 94 -13.33 0.55 -18.20
CA SER A 94 -12.21 -0.39 -18.18
C SER A 94 -11.46 -0.47 -16.85
N GLY A 95 -11.58 0.50 -15.93
CA GLY A 95 -10.81 0.57 -14.69
C GLY A 95 -11.39 -0.32 -13.59
N GLY A 96 -12.59 0.00 -13.11
CA GLY A 96 -13.26 -0.74 -12.03
C GLY A 96 -13.47 -2.23 -12.34
N VAL A 97 -13.83 -2.55 -13.59
CA VAL A 97 -14.01 -3.94 -14.05
C VAL A 97 -12.70 -4.74 -13.99
N LYS A 98 -11.55 -4.11 -14.31
CA LYS A 98 -10.24 -4.75 -14.22
C LYS A 98 -9.82 -5.01 -12.78
N CYS A 99 -10.09 -4.08 -11.85
CA CYS A 99 -9.78 -4.26 -10.42
C CYS A 99 -10.51 -5.47 -9.83
N ILE A 100 -11.81 -5.60 -10.09
CA ILE A 100 -12.61 -6.73 -9.59
C ILE A 100 -12.14 -8.05 -10.21
N LYS A 101 -11.86 -8.08 -11.52
CA LYS A 101 -11.31 -9.29 -12.17
C LYS A 101 -9.97 -9.70 -11.56
N LYS A 102 -9.06 -8.75 -11.32
CA LYS A 102 -7.77 -9.00 -10.66
C LYS A 102 -7.96 -9.48 -9.21
N LEU A 103 -8.87 -8.86 -8.45
CA LEU A 103 -9.16 -9.28 -7.07
C LEU A 103 -9.74 -10.70 -7.02
N ARG A 104 -10.63 -11.09 -7.94
CA ARG A 104 -11.14 -12.47 -8.03
C ARG A 104 -10.02 -13.48 -8.27
N ALA A 105 -9.08 -13.16 -9.15
CA ALA A 105 -7.90 -14.01 -9.39
C ALA A 105 -6.99 -14.09 -8.15
N LYS A 106 -6.78 -12.97 -7.45
CA LYS A 106 -6.03 -12.93 -6.19
C LYS A 106 -6.74 -13.71 -5.08
N ALA A 107 -8.07 -13.67 -5.00
CA ALA A 107 -8.85 -14.43 -4.03
C ALA A 107 -8.68 -15.94 -4.23
N ALA A 108 -8.71 -16.42 -5.48
CA ALA A 108 -8.43 -17.83 -5.78
C ALA A 108 -7.01 -18.24 -5.36
N ASN A 109 -6.01 -17.37 -5.56
CA ASN A 109 -4.65 -17.63 -5.09
C ASN A 109 -4.56 -17.64 -3.56
N PHE A 110 -5.19 -16.66 -2.89
CA PHE A 110 -5.22 -16.55 -1.43
C PHE A 110 -5.86 -17.77 -0.78
N GLN A 111 -6.98 -18.27 -1.31
CA GLN A 111 -7.62 -19.49 -0.79
C GLN A 111 -6.71 -20.72 -0.88
N ARG A 112 -5.82 -20.76 -1.87
CA ARG A 112 -4.88 -21.86 -2.06
C ARG A 112 -3.63 -21.73 -1.20
N THR A 113 -3.12 -20.52 -0.95
CA THR A 113 -1.79 -20.30 -0.36
C THR A 113 -1.79 -19.55 0.97
N GLY A 114 -2.88 -18.86 1.33
CA GLY A 114 -2.89 -17.89 2.43
C GLY A 114 -2.08 -16.62 2.15
N LEU A 115 -1.65 -16.41 0.89
CA LEU A 115 -0.80 -15.28 0.48
C LEU A 115 -1.52 -14.38 -0.53
N ILE A 116 -1.41 -13.08 -0.33
CA ILE A 116 -2.00 -12.04 -1.20
C ILE A 116 -0.88 -11.17 -1.75
N PRO A 117 -0.46 -11.36 -3.01
CA PRO A 117 0.39 -10.40 -3.69
C PRO A 117 -0.37 -9.08 -3.82
N THR A 118 0.22 -7.99 -3.33
CA THR A 118 -0.27 -6.61 -3.41
C THR A 118 0.84 -5.70 -3.93
N LEU A 119 0.48 -4.49 -4.37
CA LEU A 119 1.43 -3.52 -4.90
C LEU A 119 2.40 -4.13 -5.93
N ASP A 120 1.85 -4.93 -6.82
CA ASP A 120 2.57 -5.75 -7.80
C ASP A 120 2.97 -4.91 -9.03
N SER A 121 4.27 -4.70 -9.21
CA SER A 121 4.89 -3.98 -10.32
C SER A 121 6.04 -4.78 -10.92
N VAL A 122 6.61 -4.30 -12.04
CA VAL A 122 7.70 -5.02 -12.71
C VAL A 122 8.91 -5.11 -11.77
N GLY A 123 9.31 -6.33 -11.45
CA GLY A 123 10.45 -6.63 -10.58
C GLY A 123 10.20 -6.41 -9.07
N ASN A 124 9.02 -5.94 -8.67
CA ASN A 124 8.71 -5.66 -7.26
C ASN A 124 7.30 -6.13 -6.90
N THR A 125 7.18 -6.96 -5.85
CA THR A 125 5.89 -7.43 -5.36
C THR A 125 5.93 -7.48 -3.84
N ILE A 126 4.89 -6.93 -3.20
CA ILE A 126 4.68 -7.09 -1.76
C ILE A 126 3.69 -8.23 -1.55
N VAL A 127 3.91 -9.08 -0.56
CA VAL A 127 3.01 -10.20 -0.26
C VAL A 127 2.49 -10.05 1.16
N LYS A 128 1.16 -10.02 1.30
CA LYS A 128 0.48 -10.03 2.59
C LYS A 128 0.12 -11.46 2.97
N SER A 129 0.19 -11.77 4.26
CA SER A 129 -0.30 -13.02 4.82
C SER A 129 -0.73 -12.81 6.25
N ASP A 130 -1.89 -13.35 6.60
CA ASP A 130 -2.38 -13.39 7.97
C ASP A 130 -1.94 -14.66 8.73
N THR A 131 -1.26 -15.60 8.04
CA THR A 131 -0.96 -16.93 8.57
C THR A 131 0.53 -17.26 8.63
N VAL A 132 1.38 -16.55 7.89
CA VAL A 132 2.84 -16.81 7.87
C VAL A 132 3.49 -16.54 9.22
N VAL A 133 3.01 -15.53 9.96
CA VAL A 133 3.47 -15.23 11.32
C VAL A 133 2.48 -15.86 12.30
N THR A 134 2.90 -16.89 13.02
CA THR A 134 2.06 -17.55 14.01
C THR A 134 1.81 -16.64 15.22
N SER A 135 0.73 -16.88 15.96
CA SER A 135 0.42 -16.08 17.16
C SER A 135 1.52 -16.20 18.23
N GLU A 136 2.18 -17.36 18.30
CA GLU A 136 3.34 -17.61 19.16
C GLU A 136 4.52 -16.73 18.76
N LEU A 137 4.93 -16.77 17.48
CA LEU A 137 6.03 -15.94 16.98
C LEU A 137 5.72 -14.44 17.11
N GLN A 138 4.48 -14.05 16.83
CA GLN A 138 4.04 -12.66 16.97
C GLN A 138 4.12 -12.20 18.44
N LYS A 139 3.81 -13.09 19.39
CA LYS A 139 3.96 -12.83 20.82
C LYS A 139 5.44 -12.74 21.21
N GLU A 140 6.27 -13.69 20.80
CA GLU A 140 7.72 -13.68 21.08
C GLU A 140 8.40 -12.41 20.57
N LEU A 141 8.03 -11.94 19.37
CA LEU A 141 8.53 -10.67 18.81
C LEU A 141 8.11 -9.46 19.66
N ARG A 142 6.88 -9.44 20.17
CA ARG A 142 6.40 -8.38 21.06
C ARG A 142 7.10 -8.42 22.42
N ASP A 143 7.21 -9.60 23.02
CA ASP A 143 7.88 -9.80 24.32
C ASP A 143 9.36 -9.38 24.22
N ALA A 144 10.06 -9.76 23.14
CA ALA A 144 11.44 -9.34 22.90
C ALA A 144 11.58 -7.83 22.68
N PHE A 145 10.61 -7.20 22.01
CA PHE A 145 10.60 -5.74 21.84
C PHE A 145 10.34 -5.01 23.16
N ASP A 146 9.41 -5.49 23.98
CA ASP A 146 9.15 -4.93 25.30
C ASP A 146 10.36 -5.07 26.24
N GLN A 147 11.09 -6.20 26.16
CA GLN A 147 12.36 -6.37 26.85
C GLN A 147 13.40 -5.36 26.37
N LEU A 148 13.59 -5.20 25.05
CA LEU A 148 14.52 -4.21 24.50
C LEU A 148 14.21 -2.79 24.99
N ARG A 149 12.92 -2.42 25.03
CA ARG A 149 12.46 -1.12 25.55
C ARG A 149 12.77 -0.95 27.03
N ALA A 150 12.63 -2.00 27.83
CA ALA A 150 12.96 -1.97 29.25
C ALA A 150 14.47 -1.82 29.47
N ASP A 151 15.28 -2.54 28.70
CA ASP A 151 16.75 -2.49 28.78
C ASP A 151 17.30 -1.12 28.38
N GLN A 152 16.65 -0.43 27.44
CA GLN A 152 17.02 0.91 26.99
C GLN A 152 16.31 2.05 27.75
N ALA A 153 15.50 1.74 28.76
CA ALA A 153 14.68 2.75 29.44
C ALA A 153 15.49 3.90 30.08
N SER A 154 16.77 3.64 30.43
CA SER A 154 17.68 4.65 30.97
C SER A 154 18.42 5.47 29.91
N ASP A 155 18.51 4.99 28.67
CA ASP A 155 19.23 5.62 27.56
C ASP A 155 18.61 5.19 26.23
N VAL A 156 17.51 5.86 25.87
CA VAL A 156 16.72 5.49 24.69
C VAL A 156 17.39 6.05 23.43
N ASP A 157 17.92 5.16 22.60
CA ASP A 157 18.53 5.51 21.32
C ASP A 157 17.44 5.72 20.25
N TRP A 158 16.92 6.94 20.16
CA TRP A 158 15.99 7.32 19.11
C TRP A 158 16.72 7.63 17.81
N HIS A 159 16.20 7.12 16.69
CA HIS A 159 16.74 7.51 15.39
C HIS A 159 16.63 9.04 15.23
N PRO A 160 17.71 9.75 14.82
CA PRO A 160 17.68 11.19 14.60
C PRO A 160 16.54 11.57 13.64
N GLY A 161 15.76 12.60 14.00
CA GLY A 161 14.64 13.09 13.18
C GLY A 161 13.39 12.21 13.20
N SER A 162 13.31 11.18 14.06
CA SER A 162 12.14 10.31 14.17
C SER A 162 11.02 10.82 15.08
N ASP A 163 11.21 11.98 15.73
CA ASP A 163 10.25 12.52 16.71
C ASP A 163 9.94 11.50 17.82
N GLU A 164 10.99 10.82 18.32
CA GLU A 164 10.92 9.83 19.40
C GLU A 164 10.00 8.64 19.09
N LYS A 165 9.94 8.22 17.82
CA LYS A 165 9.04 7.13 17.36
C LYS A 165 9.74 5.91 16.80
N VAL A 166 11.02 6.00 16.44
CA VAL A 166 11.71 4.93 15.71
C VAL A 166 13.00 4.54 16.42
N TYR A 167 13.09 3.26 16.81
CA TYR A 167 14.34 2.64 17.25
C TYR A 167 15.20 2.31 16.01
N PRO A 168 16.51 2.62 16.01
CA PRO A 168 17.38 2.47 14.84
C PRO A 168 17.59 1.02 14.38
N LEU A 169 17.27 0.02 15.23
CA LEU A 169 17.48 -1.41 14.94
C LEU A 169 16.22 -2.21 14.59
N LEU A 170 15.02 -1.61 14.61
CA LEU A 170 13.80 -2.32 14.22
C LEU A 170 13.28 -1.88 12.85
N LEU A 171 13.80 -2.52 11.80
CA LEU A 171 13.04 -2.76 10.58
C LEU A 171 12.36 -4.14 10.68
N VAL A 172 11.59 -4.38 11.74
CA VAL A 172 10.74 -5.58 11.82
C VAL A 172 9.41 -5.19 11.19
N LEU A 173 9.08 -5.87 10.10
CA LEU A 173 7.78 -5.85 9.43
C LEU A 173 6.69 -6.33 10.40
N ILE A 174 6.24 -5.46 11.29
CA ILE A 174 5.05 -5.69 12.10
C ILE A 174 3.89 -5.04 11.35
N CYS A 175 3.30 -5.79 10.43
CA CYS A 175 2.03 -5.41 9.82
C CYS A 175 0.87 -5.98 10.66
N LYS A 176 0.04 -5.03 11.11
CA LYS A 176 -1.18 -5.10 11.93
C LYS A 176 -1.04 -5.44 13.41
#